data_AF-A0A843L4N6-F1
#
_entry.id   AF-A0A843L4N6-F1
#
_cell.length_a   1.000
_cell.length_b   1.000
_cell.length_c   1.000
_cell.angle_alpha   90.00
_cell.angle_beta   90.00
_cell.angle_gamma   90.00
#
_symmetry.space_group_name_H-M   'P 1'
#
loop_
_entity.id
_entity.type
_entity.pdbx_description
1 polymer ?
#
loop_
_entity_poly.entity_id
_entity_poly.type
_entity_poly.pdbx_seq_one_letter_code
_entity_poly.pdbx_strand_id
1 'polypeptide(L)'
;MPVTFEPHKRLETLEDYLRKIDTYLPLNEIRIQLLRCRLVGYSLAAEINDPAYSKDYIDQIFRKVYSRLSEKFGQEISDPYLDPCTTQYQLLDELRSYLSTDMGEHFMEFIRSKFKKALIPTMRLMTDLCQQEDKYSWQEVKEQLQEIMQEMEVDVTWEECEERLERYLKKVEPVLGKK
;
A
#
# COMPACT_ATOMS: atom_id res chain seq x y z
N MET A 1 25.59 0.26 -18.80
CA MET A 1 24.34 1.03 -19.01
C MET A 1 23.28 0.42 -18.12
N PRO A 2 22.68 1.15 -17.18
CA PRO A 2 21.55 0.62 -16.42
C PRO A 2 20.39 0.40 -17.38
N VAL A 3 19.79 -0.80 -17.35
CA VAL A 3 18.59 -1.11 -18.13
C VAL A 3 17.44 -0.34 -17.49
N THR A 4 17.24 0.90 -17.91
CA THR A 4 16.02 1.65 -17.59
C THR A 4 14.88 1.04 -18.39
N PHE A 5 14.18 0.09 -17.79
CA PHE A 5 12.91 -0.38 -18.33
C PHE A 5 11.95 0.81 -18.42
N GLU A 6 11.45 1.03 -19.63
CA GLU A 6 10.49 2.06 -19.97
C GLU A 6 9.28 2.02 -18.99
N PRO A 7 8.89 3.16 -18.39
CA PRO A 7 7.80 3.20 -17.39
C PRO A 7 6.49 2.55 -17.85
N HIS A 8 6.13 2.68 -19.13
CA HIS A 8 4.96 2.01 -19.73
C HIS A 8 5.04 0.48 -19.61
N LYS A 9 6.17 -0.13 -19.98
CA LYS A 9 6.37 -1.58 -19.87
C LYS A 9 6.33 -2.06 -18.42
N ARG A 10 6.82 -1.24 -17.48
CA ARG A 10 6.74 -1.55 -16.04
C ARG A 10 5.30 -1.51 -15.53
N LEU A 11 4.48 -0.61 -16.05
CA LEU A 11 3.05 -0.55 -15.75
C LEU A 11 2.29 -1.74 -16.33
N GLU A 12 2.57 -2.10 -17.59
CA GLU A 12 2.02 -3.33 -18.20
C GLU A 12 2.40 -4.58 -17.38
N THR A 13 3.67 -4.67 -16.97
CA THR A 13 4.14 -5.77 -16.12
C THR A 13 3.43 -5.80 -14.75
N LEU A 14 3.14 -4.63 -14.18
CA LEU A 14 2.37 -4.52 -12.94
C LEU A 14 0.94 -5.04 -13.15
N GLU A 15 0.28 -4.67 -14.24
CA GLU A 15 -1.06 -5.14 -14.57
C GLU A 15 -1.09 -6.67 -14.77
N ASP A 16 -0.13 -7.22 -15.51
CA ASP A 16 -0.03 -8.68 -15.70
C ASP A 16 0.25 -9.43 -14.40
N TYR A 17 1.07 -8.85 -13.51
CA TYR A 17 1.26 -9.38 -12.17
C TYR A 17 -0.03 -9.37 -11.35
N LEU A 18 -0.73 -8.23 -11.32
CA LEU A 18 -2.01 -8.08 -10.62
C LEU A 18 -3.04 -9.06 -11.17
N ARG A 19 -3.01 -9.38 -12.46
CA ARG A 19 -3.91 -10.36 -13.07
C ARG A 19 -3.73 -11.78 -12.53
N LYS A 20 -2.55 -12.12 -12.00
CA LYS A 20 -2.19 -13.47 -11.56
C LYS A 20 -1.84 -13.53 -10.08
N ILE A 21 -2.01 -12.44 -9.32
CA ILE A 21 -1.55 -12.34 -7.94
C ILE A 21 -2.10 -13.46 -7.04
N ASP A 22 -3.33 -13.87 -7.28
CA ASP A 22 -4.04 -14.94 -6.58
C ASP A 22 -3.59 -16.37 -6.92
N THR A 23 -2.63 -16.52 -7.83
CA THR A 23 -1.94 -17.79 -8.11
C THR A 23 -0.61 -17.91 -7.37
N TYR A 24 -0.10 -16.80 -6.80
CA TYR A 24 1.23 -16.74 -6.21
C TYR A 24 1.23 -16.60 -4.70
N LEU A 25 0.18 -16.02 -4.11
CA LEU A 25 0.17 -15.63 -2.70
C LEU A 25 -1.14 -16.06 -2.02
N PRO A 26 -1.12 -16.37 -0.71
CA PRO A 26 -2.33 -16.53 0.09
C PRO A 26 -3.03 -15.17 0.29
N LEU A 27 -4.33 -15.20 0.62
CA LEU A 27 -5.17 -14.00 0.69
C LEU A 27 -4.60 -12.91 1.62
N ASN A 28 -4.08 -13.29 2.80
CA ASN A 28 -3.51 -12.34 3.76
C ASN A 28 -2.32 -11.58 3.15
N GLU A 29 -1.46 -12.27 2.40
CA GLU A 29 -0.32 -11.63 1.72
C GLU A 29 -0.76 -10.82 0.50
N ILE A 30 -1.79 -11.27 -0.24
CA ILE A 30 -2.37 -10.53 -1.37
C ILE A 30 -2.81 -9.15 -0.90
N ARG A 31 -3.55 -9.04 0.21
CA ARG A 31 -4.08 -7.77 0.71
C ARG A 31 -2.98 -6.74 0.91
N ILE A 32 -1.90 -7.11 1.59
CA ILE A 32 -0.75 -6.24 1.84
C ILE A 32 0.06 -5.95 0.57
N GLN A 33 0.19 -6.94 -0.30
CA GLN A 33 0.90 -6.78 -1.56
C GLN A 33 0.16 -5.84 -2.52
N LEU A 34 -1.18 -5.82 -2.51
CA LEU A 34 -1.96 -4.86 -3.30
C LEU A 34 -1.70 -3.42 -2.86
N LEU A 35 -1.56 -3.16 -1.56
CA LEU A 35 -1.16 -1.84 -1.05
C LEU A 35 0.16 -1.40 -1.68
N ARG A 36 1.19 -2.27 -1.64
CA ARG A 36 2.49 -2.03 -2.27
C ARG A 36 2.35 -1.76 -3.78
N CYS A 37 1.62 -2.61 -4.47
CA CYS A 37 1.44 -2.52 -5.92
C CYS A 37 0.75 -1.22 -6.32
N ARG A 38 -0.22 -0.73 -5.54
CA ARG A 38 -0.89 0.54 -5.82
C ARG A 38 0.06 1.72 -5.68
N LEU A 39 0.90 1.73 -4.64
CA LEU A 39 1.94 2.75 -4.49
C LEU A 39 2.89 2.77 -5.68
N VAL A 40 3.29 1.59 -6.18
CA VAL A 40 4.09 1.46 -7.40
C VAL A 40 3.32 1.99 -8.62
N GLY A 41 2.04 1.68 -8.75
CA GLY A 41 1.16 2.20 -9.80
C GLY A 41 1.15 3.73 -9.84
N TYR A 42 0.93 4.40 -8.71
CA TYR A 42 1.00 5.87 -8.64
C TYR A 42 2.39 6.42 -8.97
N SER A 43 3.46 5.75 -8.53
CA SER A 43 4.82 6.12 -8.89
C SER A 43 5.10 5.98 -10.38
N LEU A 44 4.56 4.96 -11.04
CA LEU A 44 4.72 4.75 -12.48
C LEU A 44 3.89 5.75 -13.28
N ALA A 45 2.65 6.01 -12.88
CA ALA A 45 1.82 7.08 -13.43
C ALA A 45 2.55 8.43 -13.40
N ALA A 46 3.19 8.76 -12.27
CA ALA A 46 3.97 9.98 -12.13
C ALA A 46 5.23 10.01 -12.99
N GLU A 47 5.91 8.86 -13.16
CA GLU A 47 7.06 8.74 -14.07
C GLU A 47 6.65 8.90 -15.55
N ILE A 48 5.49 8.36 -15.93
CA ILE A 48 4.96 8.45 -17.30
C ILE A 48 4.54 9.89 -17.61
N ASN A 49 3.87 10.56 -16.65
CA ASN A 49 3.43 11.95 -16.74
C ASN A 49 2.59 12.24 -18.01
N ASP A 50 1.63 11.35 -18.28
CA ASP A 50 0.66 11.48 -19.36
C ASP A 50 -0.77 11.41 -18.76
N PRO A 51 -1.69 12.32 -19.16
CA PRO A 51 -3.06 12.36 -18.63
C PRO A 51 -3.84 11.04 -18.72
N ALA A 52 -3.52 10.16 -19.67
CA ALA A 52 -4.13 8.84 -19.79
C ALA A 52 -3.81 7.93 -18.59
N TYR A 53 -2.67 8.16 -17.92
CA TYR A 53 -2.19 7.39 -16.78
C TYR A 53 -2.34 8.20 -15.49
N SER A 54 -3.58 8.52 -15.13
CA SER A 54 -3.93 9.28 -13.94
C SER A 54 -4.08 8.43 -12.67
N LYS A 55 -4.29 9.07 -11.52
CA LYS A 55 -4.69 8.40 -10.28
C LYS A 55 -5.94 7.53 -10.50
N ASP A 56 -6.93 8.04 -11.21
CA ASP A 56 -8.19 7.33 -11.45
C ASP A 56 -7.98 6.09 -12.32
N TYR A 57 -7.07 6.16 -13.30
CA TYR A 57 -6.69 4.98 -14.10
C TYR A 57 -6.12 3.88 -13.20
N ILE A 58 -5.17 4.23 -12.32
CA ILE A 58 -4.60 3.28 -11.36
C ILE A 58 -5.70 2.74 -10.43
N ASP A 59 -6.56 3.61 -9.88
CA ASP A 59 -7.62 3.19 -8.98
C ASP A 59 -8.61 2.23 -9.65
N GLN A 60 -8.95 2.44 -10.92
CA GLN A 60 -9.80 1.54 -11.70
C GLN A 60 -9.17 0.15 -11.90
N ILE A 61 -7.86 0.06 -12.12
CA ILE A 61 -7.16 -1.23 -12.19
C ILE A 61 -7.38 -1.99 -10.88
N PHE A 62 -7.11 -1.35 -9.75
CA PHE A 62 -7.21 -2.00 -8.45
C PHE A 62 -8.65 -2.35 -8.06
N ARG A 63 -9.64 -1.51 -8.37
CA ARG A 63 -11.07 -1.84 -8.16
C ARG A 63 -11.44 -3.15 -8.86
N LYS A 64 -10.99 -3.34 -10.12
CA LYS A 64 -11.22 -4.59 -10.85
C LYS A 64 -10.53 -5.79 -10.18
N VAL A 65 -9.32 -5.60 -9.65
CA VAL A 65 -8.58 -6.64 -8.94
C VAL A 65 -9.32 -7.05 -7.66
N TYR A 66 -9.75 -6.10 -6.83
CA TYR A 66 -10.50 -6.37 -5.60
C TYR A 66 -11.85 -7.08 -5.89
N SER A 67 -12.59 -6.65 -6.91
CA SER A 67 -13.83 -7.32 -7.34
C SER A 67 -13.58 -8.78 -7.71
N ARG A 68 -12.59 -9.05 -8.55
CA ARG A 68 -12.25 -10.40 -8.98
C ARG A 68 -11.78 -11.28 -7.81
N LEU A 69 -10.99 -10.73 -6.90
CA LEU A 69 -10.57 -11.46 -5.71
C LEU A 69 -11.78 -11.83 -4.85
N SER A 70 -12.72 -10.91 -4.69
CA SER A 70 -13.95 -11.16 -3.92
C SER A 70 -14.75 -12.32 -4.53
N GLU A 71 -14.91 -12.33 -5.86
CA GLU A 71 -15.54 -13.43 -6.59
C GLU A 71 -14.79 -14.77 -6.40
N LYS A 72 -13.46 -14.76 -6.52
CA LYS A 72 -12.64 -15.96 -6.41
C LYS A 72 -12.69 -16.58 -5.01
N PHE A 73 -12.64 -15.77 -3.97
CA PHE A 73 -12.58 -16.23 -2.58
C PHE A 73 -13.97 -16.36 -1.92
N GLY A 74 -15.04 -15.97 -2.62
CA GLY A 74 -16.42 -16.10 -2.13
C GLY A 74 -16.74 -15.22 -0.92
N GLN A 75 -15.97 -14.15 -0.72
CA GLN A 75 -16.14 -13.20 0.39
C GLN A 75 -15.82 -11.79 -0.10
N GLU A 76 -16.40 -10.77 0.54
CA GLU A 76 -16.09 -9.38 0.19
C GLU A 76 -14.64 -9.04 0.58
N ILE A 77 -13.86 -8.58 -0.40
CA ILE A 77 -12.52 -8.04 -0.19
C ILE A 77 -12.55 -6.58 -0.62
N SER A 78 -12.87 -5.71 0.34
CA SER A 78 -13.05 -4.29 0.11
C SER A 78 -11.73 -3.60 -0.25
N ASP A 79 -11.82 -2.65 -1.19
CA ASP A 79 -10.69 -1.81 -1.58
C ASP A 79 -10.42 -0.76 -0.49
N PRO A 80 -9.24 -0.77 0.16
CA PRO A 80 -8.92 0.12 1.27
C PRO A 80 -8.93 1.62 0.92
N TYR A 81 -8.84 1.97 -0.37
CA TYR A 81 -8.84 3.38 -0.82
C TYR A 81 -10.26 3.92 -1.06
N LEU A 82 -11.31 3.10 -0.93
CA LEU A 82 -12.70 3.56 -1.02
C LEU A 82 -13.16 4.26 0.27
N ASP A 83 -12.64 3.82 1.42
CA ASP A 83 -12.86 4.47 2.72
C ASP A 83 -11.52 4.59 3.46
N PRO A 84 -10.71 5.63 3.13
CA PRO A 84 -9.40 5.84 3.74
C PRO A 84 -9.45 6.05 5.25
N CYS A 85 -10.54 6.64 5.76
CA CYS A 85 -10.71 6.91 7.18
C CYS A 85 -10.83 5.60 7.95
N THR A 86 -11.84 4.78 7.63
CA THR A 86 -12.06 3.49 8.31
C THR A 86 -10.87 2.55 8.12
N THR A 87 -10.30 2.52 6.91
CA THR A 87 -9.15 1.68 6.58
C THR A 87 -7.94 1.95 7.47
N GLN A 88 -7.69 3.21 7.83
CA GLN A 88 -6.56 3.59 8.68
C GLN A 88 -6.64 2.87 10.04
N TYR A 89 -7.82 2.88 10.68
CA TYR A 89 -8.05 2.17 11.93
C TYR A 89 -7.94 0.66 11.75
N GLN A 90 -8.60 0.11 10.72
CA GLN A 90 -8.61 -1.32 10.46
C GLN A 90 -7.21 -1.89 10.21
N LEU A 91 -6.35 -1.17 9.48
CA LEU A 91 -4.98 -1.61 9.23
C LEU A 91 -4.12 -1.57 10.49
N LEU A 92 -4.28 -0.56 11.36
CA LEU A 92 -3.57 -0.51 12.64
C LEU A 92 -3.99 -1.66 13.56
N ASP A 93 -5.29 -1.91 13.65
CA ASP A 93 -5.83 -3.01 14.45
C ASP A 93 -5.42 -4.37 13.89
N GLU A 94 -5.41 -4.54 12.57
CA GLU A 94 -4.94 -5.76 11.90
C GLU A 94 -3.46 -6.00 12.20
N LEU A 95 -2.60 -4.99 12.11
CA LEU A 95 -1.17 -5.12 12.45
C LEU A 95 -0.96 -5.47 13.93
N ARG A 96 -1.70 -4.85 14.85
CA ARG A 96 -1.66 -5.21 16.28
C ARG A 96 -2.14 -6.63 16.52
N SER A 97 -3.16 -7.08 15.80
CA SER A 97 -3.69 -8.44 15.97
C SER A 97 -2.62 -9.50 15.69
N TYR A 98 -1.70 -9.24 14.76
CA TYR A 98 -0.59 -10.13 14.42
C TYR A 98 0.43 -10.29 15.56
N LEU A 99 0.53 -9.32 16.48
CA LEU A 99 1.39 -9.43 17.68
C LEU A 99 0.83 -10.44 18.70
N SER A 100 -0.49 -10.64 18.69
CA SER A 100 -1.21 -11.50 19.64
C SER A 100 -1.65 -12.85 19.04
N THR A 101 -1.53 -13.01 17.72
CA THR A 101 -1.99 -14.18 16.98
C THR A 101 -0.80 -14.89 16.34
N ASP A 102 -0.72 -16.21 16.46
CA ASP A 102 0.29 -16.98 15.74
C ASP A 102 -0.04 -17.01 14.24
N MET A 103 0.66 -16.18 13.47
CA MET A 103 0.56 -16.10 12.02
C MET A 103 1.62 -16.95 11.30
N GLY A 104 2.56 -17.54 12.04
CA GLY A 104 3.75 -18.22 11.52
C GLY A 104 4.86 -17.28 11.04
N GLU A 105 6.12 -17.71 11.23
CA GLU A 105 7.31 -16.87 11.00
C GLU A 105 7.42 -16.35 9.56
N HIS A 106 7.12 -17.19 8.56
CA HIS A 106 7.18 -16.76 7.15
C HIS A 106 6.28 -15.55 6.86
N PHE A 107 5.07 -15.54 7.41
CA PHE A 107 4.17 -14.41 7.25
C PHE A 107 4.66 -13.18 8.02
N MET A 108 5.20 -13.38 9.22
CA MET A 108 5.76 -12.28 10.02
C MET A 108 6.96 -11.64 9.33
N GLU A 109 7.90 -12.43 8.80
CA GLU A 109 9.00 -11.95 7.95
C GLU A 109 8.47 -11.18 6.73
N PHE A 110 7.46 -11.71 6.05
CA PHE A 110 6.80 -11.02 4.95
C PHE A 110 6.28 -9.66 5.41
N ILE A 111 5.50 -9.57 6.49
CA ILE A 111 4.91 -8.32 6.98
C ILE A 111 5.98 -7.31 7.40
N ARG A 112 6.99 -7.72 8.18
CA ARG A 112 8.14 -6.87 8.56
C ARG A 112 8.78 -6.24 7.33
N SER A 113 8.98 -7.03 6.25
CA SER A 113 9.56 -6.55 4.99
C SER A 113 8.72 -5.50 4.25
N LYS A 114 7.42 -5.36 4.58
CA LYS A 114 6.49 -4.44 3.91
C LYS A 114 6.32 -3.11 4.60
N PHE A 115 6.82 -2.90 5.83
CA PHE A 115 6.67 -1.62 6.54
C PHE A 115 7.15 -0.43 5.72
N LYS A 116 8.45 -0.43 5.37
CA LYS A 116 9.09 0.63 4.57
C LYS A 116 8.52 0.78 3.16
N LYS A 117 8.04 -0.32 2.55
CA LYS A 117 7.68 -0.34 1.12
C LYS A 117 6.18 -0.19 0.85
N ALA A 118 5.34 -0.45 1.84
CA ALA A 118 3.89 -0.56 1.65
C ALA A 118 3.10 0.06 2.80
N LEU A 119 3.28 -0.43 4.04
CA LEU A 119 2.41 -0.06 5.16
C LEU A 119 2.54 1.42 5.51
N ILE A 120 3.75 1.91 5.76
CA ILE A 120 3.97 3.31 6.17
C ILE A 120 3.51 4.29 5.08
N PRO A 121 3.89 4.14 3.79
CA PRO A 121 3.37 5.04 2.76
C PRO A 121 1.86 4.92 2.56
N THR A 122 1.27 3.73 2.67
CA THR A 122 -0.18 3.58 2.59
C THR A 122 -0.87 4.31 3.72
N MET A 123 -0.44 4.09 4.96
CA MET A 123 -1.00 4.77 6.14
C MET A 123 -0.90 6.29 6.00
N ARG A 124 0.21 6.80 5.48
CA ARG A 124 0.35 8.23 5.19
C ARG A 124 -0.69 8.72 4.18
N LEU A 125 -0.83 8.01 3.06
CA LEU A 125 -1.82 8.36 2.04
C LEU A 125 -3.25 8.29 2.58
N MET A 126 -3.59 7.27 3.37
CA MET A 126 -4.91 7.16 3.99
C MET A 126 -5.21 8.34 4.91
N THR A 127 -4.22 8.73 5.72
CA THR A 127 -4.31 9.90 6.60
C THR A 127 -4.56 11.20 5.83
N ASP A 128 -3.83 11.38 4.71
CA ASP A 128 -3.94 12.56 3.87
C ASP A 128 -5.28 12.58 3.08
N LEU A 129 -5.78 11.41 2.66
CA LEU A 129 -7.01 11.29 1.88
C LEU A 129 -8.27 11.33 2.74
N CYS A 130 -8.20 10.90 4.00
CA CYS A 130 -9.33 10.93 4.91
C CYS A 130 -9.81 12.38 5.16
N GLN A 131 -11.11 12.64 5.00
CA GLN A 131 -11.71 13.98 5.14
C GLN A 131 -12.56 14.14 6.41
N GLN A 132 -12.62 13.13 7.28
CA GLN A 132 -13.34 13.22 8.55
C GLN A 132 -12.65 14.17 9.53
N GLU A 133 -13.43 14.88 10.33
CA GLU A 133 -12.93 15.83 11.34
C GLU A 133 -12.24 15.10 12.51
N ASP A 134 -12.81 13.98 12.97
CA ASP A 134 -12.30 13.19 14.11
C ASP A 134 -11.28 12.10 13.70
N LYS A 135 -10.56 12.29 12.60
CA LYS A 135 -9.58 11.31 12.09
C LYS A 135 -8.27 11.34 12.89
N TYR A 136 -7.53 10.23 12.90
CA TYR A 136 -6.15 10.28 13.38
C TYR A 136 -5.31 11.24 12.53
N SER A 137 -4.60 12.11 13.23
CA SER A 137 -3.49 12.87 12.66
C SER A 137 -2.36 11.94 12.23
N TRP A 138 -1.50 12.42 11.32
CA TRP A 138 -0.33 11.65 10.91
C TRP A 138 0.61 11.38 12.09
N GLN A 139 0.67 12.27 13.07
CA GLN A 139 1.50 12.11 14.25
C GLN A 139 1.02 10.94 15.12
N GLU A 140 -0.29 10.85 15.37
CA GLU A 140 -0.88 9.72 16.11
C GLU A 140 -0.69 8.39 15.38
N VAL A 141 -0.80 8.38 14.06
CA VAL A 141 -0.53 7.18 13.26
C VAL A 141 0.94 6.80 13.30
N LYS A 142 1.85 7.78 13.24
CA LYS A 142 3.29 7.57 13.36
C LYS A 142 3.66 6.92 14.68
N GLU A 143 3.15 7.45 15.79
CA GLU A 143 3.43 6.89 17.14
C GLU A 143 3.00 5.44 17.23
N GLN A 144 1.79 5.12 16.79
CA GLN A 144 1.28 3.74 16.77
C GLN A 144 2.10 2.83 15.85
N LEU A 145 2.52 3.30 14.67
CA LEU A 145 3.35 2.52 13.77
C LEU A 145 4.76 2.26 14.34
N GLN A 146 5.34 3.23 15.07
CA GLN A 146 6.64 3.06 15.73
C GLN A 146 6.57 2.00 16.83
N GLU A 147 5.52 2.01 17.66
CA GLU A 147 5.25 0.97 18.66
C GLU A 147 5.12 -0.41 18.00
N ILE A 148 4.27 -0.53 16.98
CA ILE A 148 4.08 -1.79 16.25
C ILE A 148 5.39 -2.26 15.63
N MET A 149 6.18 -1.37 15.00
CA MET A 149 7.46 -1.76 14.39
C MET A 149 8.44 -2.30 15.43
N GLN A 150 8.48 -1.69 16.62
CA GLN A 150 9.33 -2.14 17.71
C GLN A 150 8.90 -3.51 18.22
N GLU A 151 7.60 -3.71 18.48
CA GLU A 151 7.07 -4.97 18.97
C GLU A 151 7.15 -6.09 17.93
N MET A 152 6.99 -5.77 16.64
CA MET A 152 7.14 -6.72 15.55
C MET A 152 8.61 -6.99 15.18
N GLU A 153 9.59 -6.33 15.80
CA GLU A 153 11.02 -6.46 15.48
C GLU A 153 11.31 -6.19 13.99
N VAL A 154 10.80 -5.08 13.46
CA VAL A 154 11.01 -4.69 12.07
C VAL A 154 12.47 -4.26 11.85
N ASP A 155 13.14 -4.88 10.87
CA ASP A 155 14.59 -4.72 10.58
C ASP A 155 15.06 -3.33 10.12
N VAL A 156 14.14 -2.37 9.94
CA VAL A 156 14.45 -1.03 9.40
C VAL A 156 14.09 0.04 10.41
N THR A 157 14.87 1.11 10.45
CA THR A 157 14.58 2.22 11.37
C THR A 157 13.44 3.09 10.86
N TRP A 158 12.85 3.87 11.77
CA TRP A 158 11.82 4.83 11.42
C TRP A 158 12.35 5.91 10.47
N GLU A 159 13.58 6.40 10.69
CA GLU A 159 14.23 7.42 9.87
C GLU A 159 14.40 6.94 8.42
N GLU A 160 14.79 5.68 8.23
CA GLU A 160 14.87 5.07 6.89
C GLU A 160 13.50 5.00 6.19
N CYS A 161 12.44 4.79 6.97
CA CYS A 161 11.08 4.78 6.46
C CYS A 161 10.59 6.18 6.09
N GLU A 162 10.89 7.18 6.91
CA GLU A 162 10.59 8.60 6.64
C GLU A 162 11.31 9.10 5.39
N GLU A 163 12.61 8.86 5.28
CA GLU A 163 13.38 9.28 4.11
C GLU A 163 12.79 8.69 2.82
N ARG A 164 12.38 7.41 2.86
CA ARG A 164 11.73 6.78 1.72
C ARG A 164 10.34 7.37 1.46
N LEU A 165 9.57 7.63 2.52
CA LEU A 165 8.23 8.20 2.42
C LEU A 165 8.28 9.58 1.77
N GLU A 166 9.18 10.45 2.18
CA GLU A 166 9.35 11.80 1.61
C GLU A 166 9.67 11.73 0.11
N ARG A 167 10.63 10.88 -0.28
CA ARG A 167 10.96 10.65 -1.69
C ARG A 167 9.75 10.13 -2.47
N TYR A 168 8.96 9.25 -1.86
CA TYR A 168 7.75 8.72 -2.47
C TYR A 168 6.70 9.82 -2.67
N LEU A 169 6.36 10.58 -1.63
CA LEU A 169 5.36 11.65 -1.68
C LEU A 169 5.72 12.71 -2.71
N LYS A 170 6.97 13.17 -2.71
CA LYS A 170 7.48 14.14 -3.71
C LYS A 170 7.31 13.63 -5.14
N LYS A 171 7.48 12.34 -5.35
CA LYS A 171 7.36 11.72 -6.67
C LYS A 171 5.90 11.63 -7.13
N VAL A 172 4.98 11.25 -6.24
CA VAL A 172 3.57 11.01 -6.61
C VAL A 172 2.68 12.24 -6.48
N GLU A 173 3.17 13.33 -5.90
CA GLU A 173 2.47 14.62 -5.76
C GLU A 173 1.75 15.07 -7.05
N PRO A 174 2.36 15.02 -8.26
CA PRO A 174 1.68 15.44 -9.49
C PRO A 174 0.45 14.60 -9.84
N VAL A 175 0.41 13.33 -9.40
CA VAL A 175 -0.68 12.38 -9.68
C VAL A 175 -1.78 12.47 -8.63
N LEU A 176 -1.41 12.70 -7.37
CA LEU A 176 -2.37 12.77 -6.27
C LEU A 176 -3.14 14.09 -6.21
N GLY A 177 -2.78 15.07 -7.04
CA GLY A 177 -3.54 16.32 -7.16
C GLY A 177 -3.47 17.22 -5.93
N LYS A 178 -2.45 17.07 -5.09
CA LYS A 178 -2.19 18.02 -4.00
C LYS A 178 -1.73 19.35 -4.61
N LYS A 179 -2.65 20.31 -4.71
CA LYS A 179 -2.40 21.72 -5.01
C LYS A 179 -2.99 22.56 -3.90
#